data_AF-A0A3D9FEP0-F1
#
_entry.id   AF-A0A3D9FEP0-F1
#
_cell.length_a   1.000
_cell.length_b   1.000
_cell.length_c   1.000
_cell.angle_alpha   90.00
_cell.angle_beta   90.00
_cell.angle_gamma   90.00
#
_symmetry.space_group_name_H-M   'P 1'
#
loop_
_entity.id
_entity.type
_entity.pdbx_description
1 polymer ?
#
loop_
_entity_poly.entity_id
_entity_poly.type
_entity_poly.pdbx_seq_one_letter_code
_entity_poly.pdbx_strand_id
1 'polypeptide(L)'
;MTIKDSASKAGDTVRESYRATRARAGDAYETAAARSGALYASAREQAAIAGRRTADTVQGNPLAAVVGGLGIGMLIGALLPRTRRETELLGSYGSEITGRARDAADAVRAVGQEKLDELGFVKETARETAQKVMDGAKAAASEASAAAASKVRGED
;
A
#
# COMPACT_ATOMS: atom_id res chain seq x y z
N MET A 1 -42.25 33.73 20.45
CA MET A 1 -40.92 33.13 20.29
C MET A 1 -40.55 33.29 18.83
N THR A 2 -39.63 34.21 18.53
CA THR A 2 -39.46 34.77 17.18
C THR A 2 -38.44 33.95 16.39
N ILE A 3 -38.71 33.66 15.12
CA ILE A 3 -37.87 32.87 14.20
C ILE A 3 -36.40 33.35 14.16
N LYS A 4 -36.17 34.62 14.48
CA LYS A 4 -34.84 35.26 14.58
C LYS A 4 -33.97 34.70 15.71
N ASP A 5 -34.55 34.30 16.83
CA ASP A 5 -33.84 33.73 17.99
C ASP A 5 -33.32 32.31 17.70
N SER A 6 -34.14 31.50 17.02
CA SER A 6 -33.74 30.16 16.59
C SER A 6 -32.65 30.19 15.52
N ALA A 7 -32.68 31.18 14.62
CA ALA A 7 -31.65 31.37 13.60
C ALA A 7 -30.28 31.73 14.21
N SER A 8 -30.26 32.61 15.21
CA SER A 8 -29.02 32.98 15.91
C SER A 8 -28.44 31.79 16.69
N LYS A 9 -29.27 31.09 17.46
CA LYS A 9 -28.83 29.90 18.23
C LYS A 9 -28.30 28.79 17.33
N ALA A 10 -28.94 28.54 16.19
CA ALA A 10 -28.45 27.59 15.20
C ALA A 10 -27.10 28.03 14.60
N GLY A 11 -26.93 29.33 14.33
CA GLY A 11 -25.68 29.89 13.84
C GLY A 11 -24.51 29.73 14.83
N ASP A 12 -24.77 29.94 16.12
CA ASP A 12 -23.75 29.81 17.17
C ASP A 12 -23.29 28.36 17.35
N THR A 13 -24.22 27.40 17.37
CA THR A 13 -23.88 25.96 17.47
C THR A 13 -23.06 25.47 16.27
N VAL A 14 -23.40 25.92 15.07
CA VAL A 14 -22.64 25.59 13.85
C VAL A 14 -21.23 26.17 13.92
N ARG A 15 -21.08 27.41 14.39
CA ARG A 15 -19.79 28.09 14.50
C ARG A 15 -18.87 27.46 15.52
N GLU A 16 -19.43 27.01 16.64
CA GLU A 16 -18.71 26.29 17.70
C GLU A 16 -18.26 24.90 17.24
N SER A 17 -19.18 24.15 16.61
CA SER A 17 -18.87 22.84 16.01
C SER A 17 -17.78 22.93 14.94
N TYR A 18 -17.77 24.00 14.17
CA TYR A 18 -16.76 24.26 13.14
C TYR A 18 -15.38 24.57 13.75
N ARG A 19 -15.33 25.37 14.83
CA ARG A 19 -14.09 25.67 15.54
C ARG A 19 -13.50 24.43 16.22
N ALA A 20 -14.33 23.62 16.87
CA ALA A 20 -13.91 22.39 17.53
C ALA A 20 -13.36 21.36 16.52
N THR A 21 -14.01 21.23 15.36
CA THR A 21 -13.55 20.36 14.27
C THR A 21 -12.24 20.86 13.66
N ARG A 22 -12.12 22.17 13.43
CA ARG A 22 -10.90 22.77 12.88
C ARG A 22 -9.69 22.61 13.81
N ALA A 23 -9.90 22.74 15.12
CA ALA A 23 -8.85 22.52 16.12
C ALA A 23 -8.37 21.05 16.09
N ARG A 24 -9.29 20.09 16.19
CA ARG A 24 -8.94 18.65 16.12
C ARG A 24 -8.28 18.24 14.81
N ALA A 25 -8.73 18.82 13.69
CA ALA A 25 -8.12 18.58 12.39
C ALA A 25 -6.69 19.13 12.31
N GLY A 26 -6.44 20.31 12.90
CA GLY A 26 -5.09 20.90 12.99
C GLY A 26 -4.10 20.01 13.72
N ASP A 27 -4.45 19.58 14.94
CA ASP A 27 -3.60 18.70 15.77
C ASP A 27 -3.28 17.35 15.10
N ALA A 28 -4.28 16.73 14.46
CA ALA A 28 -4.10 15.48 13.74
C ALA A 28 -3.18 15.64 12.50
N TYR A 29 -3.33 16.76 11.77
CA TYR A 29 -2.50 17.07 10.61
C TYR A 29 -1.05 17.34 11.00
N GLU A 30 -0.84 18.08 12.10
CA GLU A 30 0.48 18.42 12.60
C GLU A 30 1.23 17.18 13.11
N THR A 31 0.52 16.29 13.81
CA THR A 31 1.06 14.99 14.26
C THR A 31 1.39 14.07 13.07
N ALA A 32 0.52 14.03 12.05
CA ALA A 32 0.77 13.27 10.83
C ALA A 32 1.94 13.85 10.02
N ALA A 33 2.05 15.17 9.92
CA ALA A 33 3.13 15.85 9.23
C ALA A 33 4.48 15.61 9.93
N ALA A 34 4.54 15.73 11.25
CA ALA A 34 5.74 15.44 12.03
C ALA A 34 6.20 13.98 11.89
N ARG A 35 5.26 13.03 11.94
CA ARG A 35 5.55 11.60 11.71
C ARG A 35 5.99 11.32 10.26
N SER A 36 5.40 12.02 9.29
CA SER A 36 5.75 11.84 7.87
C SER A 36 7.18 12.25 7.58
N GLY A 37 7.69 13.35 8.17
CA GLY A 37 9.06 13.81 7.95
C GLY A 37 10.11 12.85 8.49
N ALA A 38 9.91 12.34 9.71
CA ALA A 38 10.79 11.34 10.31
C ALA A 38 10.76 10.01 9.55
N LEU A 39 9.56 9.54 9.17
CA LEU A 39 9.40 8.34 8.35
C LEU A 39 10.05 8.50 6.98
N TYR A 40 9.95 9.67 6.35
CA TYR A 40 10.53 9.92 5.03
C TYR A 40 12.05 9.92 5.05
N ALA A 41 12.67 10.53 6.07
CA ALA A 41 14.13 10.52 6.24
C ALA A 41 14.65 9.10 6.46
N SER A 42 14.02 8.34 7.36
CA SER A 42 14.39 6.94 7.62
C SER A 42 14.11 6.03 6.42
N ALA A 43 13.00 6.23 5.71
CA ALA A 43 12.70 5.47 4.50
C ALA A 43 13.71 5.74 3.39
N ARG A 44 14.15 6.98 3.21
CA ARG A 44 15.16 7.36 2.21
C ARG A 44 16.51 6.72 2.51
N GLU A 45 16.93 6.74 3.77
CA GLU A 45 18.18 6.10 4.20
C GLU A 45 18.12 4.59 4.01
N GLN A 46 17.03 3.94 4.43
CA GLN A 46 16.83 2.52 4.22
C GLN A 46 16.74 2.15 2.73
N ALA A 47 16.09 2.98 1.91
CA ALA A 47 16.07 2.79 0.46
C ALA A 47 17.46 2.93 -0.17
N ALA A 48 18.31 3.83 0.32
CA ALA A 48 19.69 3.99 -0.17
C ALA A 48 20.59 2.81 0.23
N ILE A 49 20.36 2.20 1.38
CA ILE A 49 21.07 0.99 1.83
C ILE A 49 20.56 -0.23 1.06
N ALA A 50 19.23 -0.37 0.93
CA ALA A 50 18.60 -1.43 0.17
C ALA A 50 19.02 -1.37 -1.30
N GLY A 51 18.97 -0.21 -1.95
CA GLY A 51 19.36 -0.03 -3.35
C GLY A 51 20.80 -0.44 -3.63
N ARG A 52 21.74 -0.14 -2.72
CA ARG A 52 23.13 -0.61 -2.83
C ARG A 52 23.24 -2.14 -2.78
N ARG A 53 22.56 -2.79 -1.82
CA ARG A 53 22.52 -4.26 -1.71
C ARG A 53 21.77 -4.92 -2.87
N THR A 54 20.70 -4.29 -3.36
CA THR A 54 19.90 -4.78 -4.47
C THR A 54 20.71 -4.76 -5.76
N ALA A 55 21.58 -3.77 -5.99
CA ALA A 55 22.45 -3.76 -7.17
C ALA A 55 23.33 -5.02 -7.25
N ASP A 56 23.90 -5.46 -6.12
CA ASP A 56 24.71 -6.69 -6.04
C ASP A 56 23.84 -7.96 -6.14
N THR A 57 22.64 -7.93 -5.54
CA THR A 57 21.73 -9.10 -5.50
C THR A 57 21.03 -9.35 -6.83
N VAL A 58 20.69 -8.30 -7.59
CA VAL A 58 20.04 -8.40 -8.90
C VAL A 58 20.98 -9.00 -9.93
N GLN A 59 22.28 -8.71 -9.85
CA GLN A 59 23.29 -9.38 -10.69
C GLN A 59 23.45 -10.86 -10.32
N GLY A 60 23.32 -11.21 -9.03
CA GLY A 60 23.45 -12.60 -8.56
C GLY A 60 22.19 -13.47 -8.74
N ASN A 61 21.00 -12.88 -8.76
CA ASN A 61 19.73 -13.60 -8.89
C ASN A 61 18.62 -12.75 -9.55
N PRO A 62 18.42 -12.83 -10.88
CA PRO A 62 17.40 -12.06 -11.57
C PRO A 62 15.96 -12.45 -11.18
N LEU A 63 15.72 -13.67 -10.72
CA LEU A 63 14.40 -14.10 -10.24
C LEU A 63 14.01 -13.40 -8.95
N ALA A 64 14.96 -13.13 -8.05
CA ALA A 64 14.72 -12.37 -6.84
C ALA A 64 14.26 -10.93 -7.14
N ALA A 65 14.78 -10.33 -8.22
CA ALA A 65 14.37 -9.01 -8.68
C ALA A 65 12.91 -9.01 -9.15
N VAL A 66 12.49 -10.03 -9.90
CA VAL A 66 11.11 -10.16 -10.39
C VAL A 66 10.13 -10.35 -9.23
N VAL A 67 10.44 -11.27 -8.30
CA VAL A 67 9.59 -11.51 -7.11
C VAL A 67 9.54 -10.28 -6.21
N GLY A 68 10.69 -9.62 -5.97
CA GLY A 68 10.76 -8.40 -5.18
C GLY A 68 9.99 -7.24 -5.81
N GLY A 69 10.11 -7.05 -7.12
CA GLY A 69 9.38 -6.03 -7.87
C GLY A 69 7.87 -6.25 -7.83
N LEU A 70 7.40 -7.49 -8.00
CA LEU A 70 5.99 -7.84 -7.86
C LEU A 70 5.46 -7.59 -6.45
N GLY A 71 6.21 -8.00 -5.43
CA GLY A 71 5.83 -7.77 -4.03
C GLY A 71 5.69 -6.29 -3.70
N ILE A 72 6.66 -5.47 -4.11
CA ILE A 72 6.61 -4.00 -3.92
C ILE A 72 5.44 -3.40 -4.72
N GLY A 73 5.24 -3.82 -5.96
CA GLY A 73 4.14 -3.36 -6.81
C GLY A 73 2.77 -3.66 -6.21
N MET A 74 2.58 -4.86 -5.65
CA MET A 74 1.35 -5.23 -4.96
C MET A 74 1.15 -4.43 -3.68
N LEU A 75 2.21 -4.20 -2.90
CA LEU A 75 2.12 -3.39 -1.69
C LEU A 75 1.69 -1.96 -2.03
N ILE A 76 2.32 -1.33 -3.02
CA ILE A 76 1.96 0.02 -3.47
C ILE A 76 0.52 0.02 -4.01
N GLY A 77 0.15 -0.95 -4.84
CA GLY A 77 -1.20 -1.07 -5.40
C GLY A 77 -2.28 -1.31 -4.33
N ALA A 78 -1.98 -2.06 -3.27
CA ALA A 78 -2.88 -2.28 -2.16
C ALA A 78 -2.97 -1.08 -1.20
N LEU A 79 -1.88 -0.29 -1.08
CA LEU A 79 -1.84 0.93 -0.28
C LEU A 79 -2.48 2.13 -0.97
N LEU A 80 -2.72 2.09 -2.28
CA LEU A 80 -3.47 3.11 -3.02
C LEU A 80 -4.97 2.75 -2.96
N PRO A 81 -5.76 3.29 -2.00
CA PRO A 81 -7.20 3.12 -2.01
C PRO A 81 -7.78 3.80 -3.26
N ARG A 82 -8.68 3.11 -3.98
CA ARG A 82 -9.45 3.70 -5.10
C ARG A 82 -10.00 5.05 -4.65
N THR A 83 -9.47 6.15 -5.16
CA THR A 83 -9.88 7.46 -4.70
C THR A 83 -11.25 7.80 -5.29
N ARG A 84 -12.12 8.46 -4.51
CA ARG A 84 -13.43 8.92 -5.04
C ARG A 84 -13.25 9.89 -6.21
N ARG A 85 -12.17 10.68 -6.20
CA ARG A 85 -11.73 11.55 -7.30
C ARG A 85 -11.37 10.76 -8.55
N GLU A 86 -10.70 9.62 -8.43
CA GLU A 86 -10.54 8.69 -9.55
C GLU A 86 -11.88 8.18 -10.04
N THR A 87 -12.84 7.84 -9.18
CA THR A 87 -14.14 7.32 -9.65
C THR A 87 -15.00 8.39 -10.33
N GLU A 88 -14.91 9.65 -9.91
CA GLU A 88 -15.59 10.79 -10.55
C GLU A 88 -14.90 11.24 -11.85
N LEU A 89 -13.57 11.32 -11.88
CA LEU A 89 -12.81 11.79 -13.06
C LEU A 89 -12.54 10.66 -14.07
N LEU A 90 -12.32 9.45 -13.59
CA LEU A 90 -12.22 8.22 -14.39
C LEU A 90 -13.59 7.55 -14.55
N GLY A 91 -14.70 8.12 -14.08
CA GLY A 91 -16.03 7.54 -14.36
C GLY A 91 -16.32 7.49 -15.87
N SER A 92 -15.90 8.52 -16.60
CA SER A 92 -16.03 8.64 -18.06
C SER A 92 -14.87 8.00 -18.85
N TYR A 93 -13.63 8.09 -18.34
CA TYR A 93 -12.42 7.57 -19.02
C TYR A 93 -11.83 6.29 -18.41
N GLY A 94 -12.41 5.81 -17.32
CA GLY A 94 -11.90 4.67 -16.56
C GLY A 94 -12.05 3.35 -17.27
N SER A 95 -13.03 3.25 -18.18
CA SER A 95 -13.14 2.10 -19.09
C SER A 95 -11.94 2.02 -20.03
N GLU A 96 -11.46 3.16 -20.56
CA GLU A 96 -10.23 3.18 -21.38
C GLU A 96 -8.99 2.87 -20.54
N ILE A 97 -8.88 3.43 -19.34
CA ILE A 97 -7.71 3.21 -18.48
C ILE A 97 -7.67 1.77 -17.97
N THR A 98 -8.82 1.19 -17.62
CA THR A 98 -8.94 -0.23 -17.27
C THR A 98 -8.67 -1.11 -18.48
N GLY A 99 -9.12 -0.70 -19.67
CA GLY A 99 -8.79 -1.36 -20.95
C GLY A 99 -7.29 -1.41 -21.17
N ARG A 100 -6.61 -0.25 -21.16
CA ARG A 100 -5.16 -0.16 -21.31
C ARG A 100 -4.39 -0.92 -20.23
N ALA A 101 -4.88 -0.90 -18.99
CA ALA A 101 -4.27 -1.67 -17.90
C ALA A 101 -4.42 -3.19 -18.14
N ARG A 102 -5.56 -3.65 -18.66
CA ARG A 102 -5.76 -5.06 -19.05
C ARG A 102 -4.89 -5.43 -20.23
N ASP A 103 -4.87 -4.62 -21.29
CA ASP A 103 -4.04 -4.86 -22.48
C ASP A 103 -2.56 -4.95 -22.10
N ALA A 104 -2.08 -4.05 -21.23
CA ALA A 104 -0.73 -4.12 -20.70
C ALA A 104 -0.49 -5.39 -19.87
N ALA A 105 -1.45 -5.77 -19.02
CA ALA A 105 -1.35 -7.00 -18.22
C ALA A 105 -1.33 -8.26 -19.09
N ASP A 106 -2.13 -8.30 -20.16
CA ASP A 106 -2.18 -9.41 -21.11
C ASP A 106 -0.89 -9.47 -21.96
N ALA A 107 -0.35 -8.32 -22.38
CA ALA A 107 0.94 -8.27 -23.06
C ALA A 107 2.09 -8.78 -22.16
N VAL A 108 2.12 -8.35 -20.90
CA VAL A 108 3.10 -8.85 -19.91
C VAL A 108 2.92 -10.35 -19.68
N ARG A 109 1.69 -10.86 -19.62
CA ARG A 109 1.42 -12.30 -19.51
C ARG A 109 1.92 -13.07 -20.73
N ALA A 110 1.66 -12.58 -21.94
CA ALA A 110 2.07 -13.24 -23.17
C ALA A 110 3.60 -13.33 -23.25
N VAL A 111 4.31 -12.22 -23.01
CA VAL A 111 5.78 -12.19 -22.98
C VAL A 111 6.33 -13.06 -21.86
N GLY A 112 5.69 -13.03 -20.68
CA GLY A 112 6.08 -13.85 -19.54
C GLY A 112 5.92 -15.34 -19.83
N GLN A 113 4.82 -15.76 -20.44
CA GLN A 113 4.59 -17.16 -20.84
C GLN A 113 5.58 -17.62 -21.89
N GLU A 114 5.84 -16.81 -22.92
CA GLU A 114 6.85 -17.11 -23.94
C GLU A 114 8.23 -17.31 -23.31
N LYS A 115 8.67 -16.40 -22.42
CA LYS A 115 9.97 -16.51 -21.76
C LYS A 115 10.05 -17.65 -20.74
N LEU A 116 8.95 -17.99 -20.07
CA LEU A 116 8.89 -19.14 -19.18
C LEU A 116 9.00 -20.46 -19.97
N ASP A 117 8.37 -20.56 -21.13
CA ASP A 117 8.44 -21.72 -22.02
C ASP A 117 9.86 -21.86 -22.61
N GLU A 118 10.46 -20.75 -23.05
CA GLU A 118 11.82 -20.66 -23.60
C GLU A 118 12.89 -21.06 -22.56
N LEU A 119 12.65 -20.77 -21.28
CA LEU A 119 13.53 -21.15 -20.16
C LEU A 119 13.26 -22.57 -19.64
N GLY A 120 12.29 -23.30 -20.20
CA GLY A 120 11.88 -24.62 -19.71
C GLY A 120 11.39 -24.59 -18.28
N PHE A 121 10.86 -23.45 -17.82
CA PHE A 121 10.46 -23.24 -16.43
C PHE A 121 9.20 -24.06 -16.14
N VAL A 122 9.38 -25.28 -15.64
CA VAL A 122 8.29 -26.22 -15.42
C VAL A 122 7.40 -25.70 -14.31
N LYS A 123 6.08 -25.88 -14.48
CA LYS A 123 5.04 -25.59 -13.49
C LYS A 123 5.37 -26.14 -12.09
N GLU A 124 6.13 -27.24 -12.03
CA GLU A 124 6.63 -27.87 -10.80
C GLU A 124 7.58 -26.95 -10.02
N THR A 125 8.60 -26.38 -10.68
CA THR A 125 9.61 -25.50 -10.07
C THR A 125 8.99 -24.18 -9.62
N ALA A 126 8.02 -23.68 -10.38
CA ALA A 126 7.20 -22.54 -9.98
C ALA A 126 6.37 -22.85 -8.73
N ARG A 127 5.78 -24.06 -8.66
CA ARG A 127 4.94 -24.50 -7.54
C ARG A 127 5.75 -24.71 -6.26
N GLU A 128 6.92 -25.33 -6.36
CA GLU A 128 7.86 -25.46 -5.22
C GLU A 128 8.32 -24.09 -4.72
N THR A 129 8.67 -23.18 -5.63
CA THR A 129 9.08 -21.83 -5.25
C THR A 129 7.94 -21.07 -4.57
N ALA A 130 6.72 -21.19 -5.10
CA ALA A 130 5.53 -20.61 -4.49
C ALA A 130 5.25 -21.20 -3.10
N GLN A 131 5.39 -22.52 -2.92
CA GLN A 131 5.26 -23.17 -1.61
C GLN A 131 6.30 -22.66 -0.63
N LYS A 132 7.58 -22.60 -1.00
CA LYS A 132 8.65 -22.06 -0.15
C LYS A 132 8.39 -20.62 0.29
N VAL A 133 7.88 -19.78 -0.63
CA VAL A 133 7.49 -18.40 -0.30
C VAL A 133 6.28 -18.38 0.65
N MET A 134 5.26 -19.21 0.41
CA MET A 134 4.10 -19.31 1.30
C MET A 134 4.46 -19.83 2.69
N ASP A 135 5.36 -20.80 2.80
CA ASP A 135 5.78 -21.37 4.07
C ASP A 135 6.66 -20.39 4.85
N GLY A 136 7.56 -19.66 4.17
CA GLY A 136 8.31 -18.56 4.77
C GLY A 136 7.40 -17.43 5.26
N ALA A 137 6.38 -17.07 4.47
CA ALA A 137 5.39 -16.08 4.86
C ALA A 137 4.55 -16.54 6.07
N LYS A 138 4.13 -17.80 6.11
CA LYS A 138 3.41 -18.38 7.25
C LYS A 138 4.26 -18.42 8.52
N ALA A 139 5.54 -18.77 8.40
CA ALA A 139 6.47 -18.77 9.53
C ALA A 139 6.62 -17.37 10.10
N ALA A 140 6.92 -16.38 9.24
CA ALA A 140 7.03 -14.98 9.65
C ALA A 140 5.73 -14.43 10.26
N ALA A 141 4.58 -14.76 9.67
CA ALA A 141 3.27 -14.36 10.19
C ALA A 141 2.96 -15.04 11.54
N SER A 142 3.32 -16.30 11.72
CA SER A 142 3.13 -17.03 12.98
C SER A 142 4.04 -16.46 14.09
N GLU A 143 5.26 -16.07 13.76
CA GLU A 143 6.20 -15.46 14.70
C GLU A 143 5.77 -14.04 15.08
N ALA A 144 5.33 -13.24 14.10
CA ALA A 144 4.77 -11.92 14.36
C ALA A 144 3.46 -11.97 15.18
N SER A 145 2.59 -12.95 14.91
CA SER A 145 1.35 -13.14 15.69
C SER A 145 1.62 -13.69 17.08
N ALA A 146 2.63 -14.55 17.27
CA ALA A 146 3.07 -14.98 18.59
C ALA A 146 3.66 -13.80 19.42
N ALA A 147 4.44 -12.92 18.78
CA ALA A 147 4.98 -11.71 19.41
C ALA A 147 3.89 -10.66 19.70
N ALA A 148 2.86 -10.55 18.85
CA ALA A 148 1.72 -9.69 19.10
C ALA A 148 0.79 -10.25 20.19
N ALA A 149 0.56 -11.56 20.21
CA ALA A 149 -0.26 -12.24 21.21
C ALA A 149 0.37 -12.22 22.60
N SER A 150 1.71 -12.30 22.70
CA SER A 150 2.42 -12.15 23.98
C SER A 150 2.38 -10.72 24.51
N LYS A 151 2.40 -9.71 23.62
CA LYS A 151 2.19 -8.30 24.02
C LYS A 151 0.76 -8.00 24.49
N VAL A 152 -0.26 -8.61 23.89
CA VAL A 152 -1.66 -8.39 24.28
C VAL A 152 -2.04 -9.14 25.58
N ARG A 153 -1.29 -10.19 25.94
CA ARG A 153 -1.53 -10.98 27.17
C ARG A 153 -0.65 -10.55 28.37
N GLY A 154 0.22 -9.54 28.20
CA GLY A 154 1.12 -9.04 29.24
C GLY A 154 0.65 -7.79 29.99
N GLU A 155 -0.55 -7.29 29.69
CA GLU A 155 -1.21 -6.20 30.45
C GLU A 155 -2.44 -6.77 31.18
N ASP A 156 -2.22 -7.50 32.28
CA ASP A 156 -3.18 -7.73 33.37
C ASP A 156 -2.42 -7.99 34.68
#